data_AF-A0A2R6QM46-F1
#
_entry.id   AF-A0A2R6QM46-F1
#
_cell.length_a   1.000
_cell.length_b   1.000
_cell.length_c   1.000
_cell.angle_alpha   90.00
_cell.angle_beta   90.00
_cell.angle_gamma   90.00
#
_symmetry.space_group_name_H-M   'P 1'
#
loop_
_entity.id
_entity.type
_entity.pdbx_description
1 polymer ?
#
loop_
_entity_poly.entity_id
_entity_poly.type
_entity_poly.pdbx_seq_one_letter_code
_entity_poly.pdbx_strand_id
1 'polypeptide(L)'
;MYPPQRDRPDKHTSRTAWENSWADDIEHFFDRHRRLEDYARPVDLLPRRIIQSFSSQDSLLQLDKETREICQLQTELAQAVVQKFVHDDFEQKWKNLGSERQAELILEGIYRASCAAAWLETKRGLCPDITLRSLASNHGEGYLRMLRSILPDTPPSAVISISQPIHVPHRIIDHILGLTKKEMQDTGLSLCIRSFRLKRAYFLTMALWNILLSFVSGNAIASIIDMANPSFRLQYGEQEEYATTKNVGVRTRHDQSKMFKEVMGKTEYRRIKSDYTQLRKEQVRACWRKCQTEDWKNGIPRPHRVVCGKTSLEDESEAAAPTKLTDATQEDCIPQPDPGFKRSPALLHQLSFLQQPPYVDYTVSD
;
A
#
# COMPACT_ATOMS: atom_id res chain seq x y z
N MET A 1 3.48 9.06 16.49
CA MET A 1 2.52 9.38 15.41
C MET A 1 1.69 8.18 14.98
N TYR A 2 1.59 7.17 15.81
CA TYR A 2 0.67 6.08 15.57
C TYR A 2 -0.33 6.11 16.73
N PRO A 3 -1.56 5.67 16.51
CA PRO A 3 -2.41 5.31 17.63
C PRO A 3 -1.64 4.40 18.59
N PRO A 4 -1.93 4.49 19.91
CA PRO A 4 -1.21 3.71 20.92
C PRO A 4 -1.22 2.22 20.56
N GLN A 5 -0.07 1.56 20.71
CA GLN A 5 0.01 0.11 20.55
C GLN A 5 -0.65 -0.52 21.78
N ARG A 6 -1.81 -1.15 21.57
CA ARG A 6 -2.49 -2.01 22.54
C ARG A 6 -2.63 -3.40 21.99
N ASP A 7 -2.82 -4.39 22.86
CA ASP A 7 -3.12 -5.75 22.46
C ASP A 7 -4.41 -5.76 21.62
N ARG A 8 -4.28 -6.18 20.36
CA ARG A 8 -5.39 -6.25 19.41
C ARG A 8 -5.88 -7.69 19.31
N PRO A 9 -7.18 -7.90 19.04
CA PRO A 9 -7.67 -9.21 18.62
C PRO A 9 -6.87 -9.74 17.43
N ASP A 10 -6.66 -11.05 17.39
CA ASP A 10 -5.95 -11.70 16.29
C ASP A 10 -6.75 -11.56 14.99
N LYS A 11 -6.10 -11.01 13.95
CA LYS A 11 -6.74 -10.74 12.66
C LYS A 11 -7.09 -12.00 11.87
N HIS A 12 -6.49 -13.15 12.17
CA HIS A 12 -6.78 -14.42 11.52
C HIS A 12 -7.98 -15.13 12.16
N THR A 13 -8.18 -14.96 13.47
CA THR A 13 -9.31 -15.60 14.18
C THR A 13 -10.50 -14.69 14.44
N SER A 14 -10.31 -13.36 14.44
CA SER A 14 -11.33 -12.40 14.87
C SER A 14 -11.26 -11.10 14.07
N ARG A 15 -11.36 -11.20 12.74
CA ARG A 15 -11.23 -10.08 11.78
C ARG A 15 -12.08 -8.86 12.14
N THR A 16 -13.36 -9.05 12.44
CA THR A 16 -14.26 -7.94 12.77
C THR A 16 -13.84 -7.22 14.05
N ALA A 17 -13.47 -7.98 15.09
CA ALA A 17 -12.99 -7.39 16.35
C ALA A 17 -11.65 -6.67 16.17
N TRP A 18 -10.74 -7.25 15.38
CA TRP A 18 -9.47 -6.62 14.98
C TRP A 18 -9.70 -5.31 14.22
N GLU A 19 -10.62 -5.32 13.25
CA GLU A 19 -11.00 -4.13 12.47
C GLU A 19 -11.58 -3.04 13.36
N ASN A 20 -12.52 -3.38 14.24
CA ASN A 20 -13.14 -2.44 15.15
C ASN A 20 -12.09 -1.82 16.08
N SER A 21 -11.17 -2.62 16.62
CA SER A 21 -10.06 -2.13 17.44
C SER A 21 -9.20 -1.10 16.69
N TRP A 22 -8.93 -1.32 15.41
CA TRP A 22 -8.22 -0.35 14.57
C TRP A 22 -9.04 0.90 14.28
N ALA A 23 -10.32 0.75 13.95
CA ALA A 23 -11.22 1.85 13.65
C ALA A 23 -11.38 2.78 14.85
N ASP A 24 -11.56 2.24 16.06
CA ASP A 24 -11.69 3.02 17.29
C ASP A 24 -10.43 3.85 17.57
N ASP A 25 -9.26 3.25 17.39
CA ASP A 25 -7.97 3.92 17.61
C ASP A 25 -7.73 5.05 16.59
N ILE A 26 -8.09 4.79 15.33
CA ILE A 26 -7.99 5.77 14.25
C ILE A 26 -8.97 6.93 14.49
N GLU A 27 -10.23 6.64 14.83
CA GLU A 27 -11.24 7.66 15.08
C GLU A 27 -10.88 8.52 16.29
N HIS A 28 -10.41 7.89 17.37
CA HIS A 28 -9.94 8.61 18.55
C HIS A 28 -8.72 9.48 18.23
N PHE A 29 -7.74 8.95 17.47
CA PHE A 29 -6.54 9.70 17.13
C PHE A 29 -6.86 10.87 16.19
N PHE A 30 -7.68 10.66 15.17
CA PHE A 30 -8.07 11.62 14.13
C PHE A 30 -9.41 12.31 14.42
N ASP A 31 -9.74 12.51 15.70
CA ASP A 31 -10.98 13.16 16.12
C ASP A 31 -11.14 14.52 15.42
N ARG A 32 -12.27 14.68 14.71
CA ARG A 32 -12.61 15.88 13.94
C ARG A 32 -12.88 17.09 14.82
N HIS A 33 -13.18 16.88 16.10
CA HIS A 33 -13.41 17.94 17.07
C HIS A 33 -12.11 18.50 17.67
N ARG A 34 -11.00 17.77 17.52
CA ARG A 34 -9.68 18.21 17.96
C ARG A 34 -9.17 19.33 17.04
N ARG A 35 -8.53 20.35 17.61
CA ARG A 35 -7.93 21.43 16.82
C ARG A 35 -6.70 20.89 16.09
N LEU A 36 -6.41 21.41 14.91
CA LEU A 36 -5.28 20.91 14.10
C LEU A 36 -3.95 21.12 14.83
N GLU A 37 -3.83 22.23 15.56
CA GLU A 37 -2.66 22.62 16.32
C GLU A 37 -2.35 21.66 17.47
N ASP A 38 -3.33 20.88 17.92
CA ASP A 38 -3.14 19.90 18.99
C ASP A 38 -2.43 18.62 18.49
N TYR A 39 -2.29 18.43 17.17
CA TYR A 39 -1.66 17.26 16.58
C TYR A 39 -0.14 17.43 16.52
N ALA A 40 0.58 16.56 17.22
CA ALA A 40 2.04 16.56 17.19
C ALA A 40 2.58 16.19 15.80
N ARG A 41 3.44 17.04 15.24
CA ARG A 41 4.06 16.84 13.92
C ARG A 41 5.33 15.98 14.03
N PRO A 42 5.75 15.27 12.97
CA PRO A 42 6.95 14.41 13.06
C PRO A 42 8.20 15.21 13.39
N VAL A 43 8.27 16.44 12.87
CA VAL A 43 9.37 17.38 13.11
C VAL A 43 9.57 17.68 14.61
N ASP A 44 8.50 17.66 15.40
CA ASP A 44 8.54 17.96 16.83
C ASP A 44 8.91 16.74 17.68
N LEU A 45 8.61 15.54 17.17
CA LEU A 45 8.72 14.28 17.94
C LEU A 45 9.97 13.47 17.59
N LEU A 46 10.48 13.58 16.36
CA LEU A 46 11.58 12.73 15.89
C LEU A 46 12.93 13.31 16.32
N PRO A 47 13.80 12.50 16.95
CA PRO A 47 15.16 12.94 17.27
C PRO A 47 15.91 13.36 16.00
N ARG A 48 16.68 14.45 16.07
CA ARG A 48 17.47 14.97 14.92
C ARG A 48 18.33 13.91 14.21
N ARG A 49 18.90 12.96 14.97
CA ARG A 49 19.67 11.84 14.40
C ARG A 49 18.87 10.97 13.44
N ILE A 50 17.57 10.77 13.71
CA ILE A 50 16.68 10.00 12.84
C ILE A 50 16.43 10.79 11.56
N ILE A 51 16.14 12.09 11.68
CA ILE A 51 15.95 12.99 10.53
C ILE A 51 17.22 13.00 9.65
N GLN A 52 18.40 13.14 10.25
CA GLN A 52 19.67 13.13 9.53
C GLN A 52 19.95 11.81 8.80
N SER A 53 19.50 10.67 9.33
CA SER A 53 19.69 9.39 8.63
C SER A 53 18.97 9.31 7.27
N PHE A 54 17.87 10.06 7.10
CA PHE A 54 17.17 10.15 5.81
C PHE A 54 17.95 10.93 4.74
N SER A 55 18.93 11.75 5.13
CA SER A 55 19.80 12.46 4.18
C SER A 55 20.87 11.57 3.55
N SER A 56 20.96 10.30 3.94
CA SER A 56 21.92 9.35 3.36
C SER A 56 21.55 9.01 1.91
N GLN A 57 22.56 8.75 1.08
CA GLN A 57 22.37 8.32 -0.31
C GLN A 57 21.56 7.02 -0.40
N ASP A 58 21.75 6.09 0.54
CA ASP A 58 20.98 4.85 0.62
C ASP A 58 19.49 5.12 0.86
N SER A 59 19.16 6.08 1.72
CA SER A 59 17.76 6.46 1.98
C SER A 59 17.11 7.11 0.75
N LEU A 60 17.87 7.91 -0.01
CA LEU A 60 17.40 8.48 -1.27
C LEU A 60 17.10 7.39 -2.31
N LEU A 61 18.04 6.47 -2.53
CA LEU A 61 17.86 5.36 -3.47
C LEU A 61 16.68 4.47 -3.08
N GLN A 62 16.53 4.18 -1.79
CA GLN A 62 15.39 3.42 -1.28
C GLN A 62 14.06 4.15 -1.51
N LEU A 63 14.00 5.46 -1.24
CA LEU A 63 12.79 6.25 -1.50
C LEU A 63 12.43 6.33 -2.98
N ASP A 64 13.41 6.41 -3.87
CA ASP A 64 13.17 6.41 -5.30
C ASP A 64 12.72 5.03 -5.81
N LYS A 65 13.24 3.94 -5.24
CA LYS A 65 12.72 2.59 -5.48
C LYS A 65 11.25 2.48 -5.03
N GLU A 66 10.94 2.85 -3.79
CA GLU A 66 9.57 2.85 -3.24
C GLU A 66 8.62 3.73 -4.07
N THR A 67 9.11 4.88 -4.57
CA THR A 67 8.36 5.79 -5.44
C THR A 67 7.98 5.11 -6.76
N ARG A 68 8.91 4.39 -7.39
CA ARG A 68 8.60 3.66 -8.64
C ARG A 68 7.62 2.52 -8.41
N GLU A 69 7.80 1.76 -7.33
CA GLU A 69 6.91 0.66 -6.97
C GLU A 69 5.48 1.14 -6.75
N ILE A 70 5.28 2.22 -6.00
CA ILE A 70 3.93 2.74 -5.78
C ILE A 70 3.31 3.31 -7.06
N CYS A 71 4.10 3.99 -7.90
CA CYS A 71 3.64 4.50 -9.19
C CYS A 71 3.16 3.35 -10.09
N GLN A 72 3.92 2.25 -10.13
CA GLN A 72 3.54 1.05 -10.86
C GLN A 72 2.25 0.44 -10.29
N LEU A 73 2.18 0.23 -8.97
CA LEU A 73 1.00 -0.33 -8.31
C LEU A 73 -0.26 0.54 -8.54
N GLN A 74 -0.12 1.86 -8.47
CA GLN A 74 -1.23 2.78 -8.77
C GLN A 74 -1.61 2.76 -10.24
N THR A 75 -0.65 2.59 -11.15
CA THR A 75 -0.92 2.46 -12.59
C THR A 75 -1.74 1.20 -12.87
N GLU A 76 -1.32 0.06 -12.31
CA GLU A 76 -2.03 -1.21 -12.43
C GLU A 76 -3.44 -1.11 -11.83
N LEU A 77 -3.59 -0.51 -10.65
CA LEU A 77 -4.89 -0.23 -10.02
C LEU A 77 -5.77 0.67 -10.89
N ALA A 78 -5.23 1.76 -11.42
CA ALA A 78 -5.99 2.65 -12.26
C ALA A 78 -6.46 1.97 -13.54
N GLN A 79 -5.60 1.20 -14.21
CA GLN A 79 -5.95 0.43 -15.41
C GLN A 79 -7.07 -0.59 -15.12
N ALA A 80 -6.95 -1.38 -14.05
CA ALA A 80 -7.96 -2.35 -13.67
C ALA A 80 -9.30 -1.68 -13.33
N VAL A 81 -9.27 -0.58 -12.57
CA VAL A 81 -10.47 0.17 -12.20
C VAL A 81 -11.15 0.75 -13.44
N VAL A 82 -10.41 1.41 -14.34
CA VAL A 82 -10.98 1.97 -15.57
C VAL A 82 -11.62 0.88 -16.42
N GLN A 83 -10.94 -0.26 -16.61
CA GLN A 83 -11.50 -1.40 -17.32
C GLN A 83 -12.83 -1.87 -16.69
N LYS A 84 -12.88 -1.99 -15.36
CA LYS A 84 -14.08 -2.43 -14.64
C LYS A 84 -15.22 -1.41 -14.68
N PHE A 85 -14.92 -0.12 -14.59
CA PHE A 85 -15.92 0.94 -14.68
C PHE A 85 -16.53 1.02 -16.09
N VAL A 86 -15.71 0.84 -17.13
CA VAL A 86 -16.15 0.97 -18.52
C VAL A 86 -16.86 -0.28 -19.02
N HIS A 87 -16.30 -1.48 -18.79
CA HIS A 87 -16.78 -2.70 -19.46
C HIS A 87 -17.66 -3.58 -18.58
N ASP A 88 -17.54 -3.49 -17.26
CA ASP A 88 -18.14 -4.49 -16.36
C ASP A 88 -19.33 -3.94 -15.56
N ASP A 89 -19.74 -2.69 -15.78
CA ASP A 89 -20.77 -2.00 -14.97
C ASP A 89 -20.48 -2.11 -13.46
N PHE A 90 -19.20 -2.01 -13.12
CA PHE A 90 -18.71 -2.28 -11.77
C PHE A 90 -19.38 -1.40 -10.71
N GLU A 91 -19.58 -0.12 -11.01
CA GLU A 91 -20.17 0.82 -10.07
C GLU A 91 -21.59 0.42 -9.68
N GLN A 92 -22.43 0.08 -10.67
CA GLN A 92 -23.81 -0.33 -10.39
C GLN A 92 -23.85 -1.68 -9.69
N LYS A 93 -23.03 -2.66 -10.13
CA LYS A 93 -22.93 -3.96 -9.45
C LYS A 93 -22.48 -3.82 -8.01
N TRP A 94 -21.52 -2.94 -7.73
CA TRP A 94 -21.06 -2.63 -6.38
C TRP A 94 -22.18 -2.02 -5.53
N LYS A 95 -22.91 -1.03 -6.07
CA LYS A 95 -24.04 -0.38 -5.40
C LYS A 95 -25.23 -1.32 -5.16
N ASN A 96 -25.42 -2.30 -6.04
CA ASN A 96 -26.46 -3.32 -5.90
C ASN A 96 -26.12 -4.39 -4.85
N LEU A 97 -24.88 -4.46 -4.37
CA LEU A 97 -24.55 -5.33 -3.24
C LEU A 97 -25.26 -4.84 -1.97
N GLY A 98 -25.79 -5.77 -1.18
CA GLY A 98 -26.25 -5.48 0.17
C GLY A 98 -25.11 -4.95 1.04
N SER A 99 -25.42 -4.08 2.00
CA SER A 99 -24.41 -3.44 2.86
C SER A 99 -23.57 -4.44 3.66
N GLU A 100 -24.14 -5.58 4.05
CA GLU A 100 -23.41 -6.69 4.68
C GLU A 100 -22.34 -7.25 3.74
N ARG A 101 -22.69 -7.55 2.49
CA ARG A 101 -21.73 -8.08 1.51
C ARG A 101 -20.65 -7.07 1.16
N GLN A 102 -21.00 -5.78 1.03
CA GLN A 102 -20.00 -4.72 0.84
C GLN A 102 -19.01 -4.68 2.02
N ALA A 103 -19.52 -4.76 3.25
CA ALA A 103 -18.70 -4.75 4.45
C ALA A 103 -17.74 -5.95 4.52
N GLU A 104 -18.21 -7.15 4.16
CA GLU A 104 -17.36 -8.35 4.07
C GLU A 104 -16.20 -8.19 3.08
N LEU A 105 -16.49 -7.69 1.87
CA LEU A 105 -15.48 -7.49 0.83
C LEU A 105 -14.46 -6.42 1.22
N ILE A 106 -14.91 -5.34 1.86
CA ILE A 106 -14.05 -4.29 2.40
C ILE A 106 -13.13 -4.87 3.49
N LEU A 107 -13.70 -5.61 4.43
CA LEU A 107 -12.96 -6.23 5.53
C LEU A 107 -11.91 -7.21 5.02
N GLU A 108 -12.26 -8.05 4.05
CA GLU A 108 -11.32 -8.98 3.40
C GLU A 108 -10.18 -8.23 2.72
N GLY A 109 -10.47 -7.14 2.00
CA GLY A 109 -9.45 -6.33 1.34
C GLY A 109 -8.47 -5.66 2.31
N ILE A 110 -8.98 -5.08 3.40
CA ILE A 110 -8.16 -4.49 4.48
C ILE A 110 -7.29 -5.56 5.16
N TYR A 111 -7.88 -6.73 5.44
CA TYR A 111 -7.18 -7.87 6.04
C TYR A 111 -6.03 -8.33 5.14
N ARG A 112 -6.26 -8.54 3.84
CA ARG A 112 -5.22 -8.96 2.89
C ARG A 112 -4.09 -7.94 2.78
N ALA A 113 -4.42 -6.66 2.67
CA ALA A 113 -3.40 -5.59 2.64
C ALA A 113 -2.57 -5.57 3.94
N SER A 114 -3.19 -5.84 5.09
CA SER A 114 -2.52 -5.91 6.39
C SER A 114 -1.73 -7.21 6.61
N CYS A 115 -1.97 -8.24 5.79
CA CYS A 115 -1.21 -9.49 5.80
C CYS A 115 -0.09 -9.52 4.75
N ALA A 116 -0.11 -8.62 3.77
CA ALA A 116 0.88 -8.58 2.69
C ALA A 116 2.32 -8.39 3.21
N ALA A 117 2.50 -7.62 4.29
CA ALA A 117 3.75 -7.53 5.03
C ALA A 117 3.51 -7.06 6.47
N ALA A 118 4.32 -7.53 7.41
CA ALA A 118 4.18 -7.17 8.84
C ALA A 118 4.25 -5.66 9.09
N TRP A 119 5.06 -4.94 8.32
CA TRP A 119 5.20 -3.49 8.47
C TRP A 119 4.00 -2.70 7.92
N LEU A 120 3.21 -3.27 7.00
CA LEU A 120 2.07 -2.58 6.39
C LEU A 120 0.93 -2.33 7.36
N GLU A 121 0.66 -3.29 8.24
CA GLU A 121 -0.34 -3.11 9.29
C GLU A 121 -0.04 -1.89 10.16
N THR A 122 1.24 -1.63 10.47
CA THR A 122 1.61 -0.42 11.23
C THR A 122 1.32 0.87 10.45
N LYS A 123 1.34 0.84 9.11
CA LYS A 123 1.08 2.03 8.28
C LYS A 123 -0.39 2.37 8.17
N ARG A 124 -1.26 1.42 8.51
CA ARG A 124 -2.70 1.65 8.65
C ARG A 124 -3.04 2.82 9.56
N GLY A 125 -2.26 3.06 10.62
CA GLY A 125 -2.43 4.20 11.51
C GLY A 125 -2.23 5.57 10.86
N LEU A 126 -1.75 5.65 9.61
CA LEU A 126 -1.66 6.88 8.81
C LEU A 126 -2.82 7.02 7.80
N CYS A 127 -3.74 6.07 7.77
CA CYS A 127 -4.79 5.96 6.77
C CYS A 127 -6.18 6.05 7.43
N PRO A 128 -6.58 7.21 7.98
CA PRO A 128 -7.89 7.36 8.61
C PRO A 128 -9.06 7.08 7.66
N ASP A 129 -8.81 7.23 6.36
CA ASP A 129 -9.77 6.98 5.30
C ASP A 129 -10.04 5.48 5.05
N ILE A 130 -9.16 4.59 5.53
CA ILE A 130 -9.22 3.12 5.34
C ILE A 130 -9.68 2.44 6.63
N THR A 131 -10.94 2.65 6.92
CA THR A 131 -11.70 1.89 7.92
C THR A 131 -12.92 1.29 7.26
N LEU A 132 -13.40 0.16 7.80
CA LEU A 132 -14.64 -0.45 7.34
C LEU A 132 -15.79 0.56 7.33
N ARG A 133 -15.90 1.37 8.40
CA ARG A 133 -16.91 2.42 8.53
C ARG A 133 -16.82 3.50 7.44
N SER A 134 -15.60 3.99 7.16
CA SER A 134 -15.37 5.01 6.14
C SER A 134 -15.72 4.49 4.74
N LEU A 135 -15.23 3.30 4.40
CA LEU A 135 -15.37 2.73 3.06
C LEU A 135 -16.79 2.21 2.79
N ALA A 136 -17.47 1.65 3.79
CA ALA A 136 -18.85 1.17 3.67
C ALA A 136 -19.88 2.30 3.79
N SER A 137 -19.45 3.54 4.07
CA SER A 137 -20.36 4.68 4.23
C SER A 137 -21.19 4.94 2.98
N ASN A 138 -22.42 5.42 3.19
CA ASN A 138 -23.37 5.78 2.13
C ASN A 138 -23.55 4.65 1.11
N HIS A 139 -23.87 3.44 1.59
CA HIS A 139 -24.08 2.24 0.76
C HIS A 139 -22.88 1.91 -0.14
N GLY A 140 -21.67 2.01 0.43
CA GLY A 140 -20.42 1.67 -0.25
C GLY A 140 -19.86 2.78 -1.17
N GLU A 141 -20.47 3.97 -1.20
CA GLU A 141 -19.95 5.11 -1.97
C GLU A 141 -18.60 5.62 -1.42
N GLY A 142 -18.31 5.40 -0.14
CA GLY A 142 -17.00 5.71 0.46
C GLY A 142 -15.84 5.04 -0.28
N TYR A 143 -15.99 3.76 -0.61
CA TYR A 143 -15.02 3.01 -1.40
C TYR A 143 -14.91 3.51 -2.85
N LEU A 144 -16.03 3.74 -3.53
CA LEU A 144 -16.03 4.25 -4.92
C LEU A 144 -15.35 5.62 -5.02
N ARG A 145 -15.63 6.52 -4.07
CA ARG A 145 -14.97 7.83 -3.98
C ARG A 145 -13.46 7.68 -3.81
N MET A 146 -13.03 6.75 -2.96
CA MET A 146 -11.62 6.50 -2.74
C MET A 146 -10.93 5.93 -3.99
N LEU A 147 -11.56 5.00 -4.71
CA LEU A 147 -11.07 4.52 -6.00
C LEU A 147 -10.92 5.67 -7.00
N ARG A 148 -11.93 6.54 -7.14
CA ARG A 148 -11.84 7.68 -8.07
C ARG A 148 -10.71 8.66 -7.69
N SER A 149 -10.41 8.79 -6.39
CA SER A 149 -9.36 9.72 -5.91
C SER A 149 -7.94 9.32 -6.30
N ILE A 150 -7.72 8.04 -6.63
CA ILE A 150 -6.41 7.51 -7.07
C ILE A 150 -6.34 7.34 -8.59
N LEU A 151 -7.37 7.72 -9.34
CA LEU A 151 -7.34 7.73 -10.79
C LEU A 151 -6.71 9.04 -11.28
N PRO A 152 -5.82 9.00 -12.28
CA PRO A 152 -5.34 10.21 -12.92
C PRO A 152 -6.48 10.87 -13.70
N ASP A 153 -6.41 12.19 -13.86
CA ASP A 153 -7.40 12.98 -14.61
C ASP A 153 -7.23 12.83 -16.14
N THR A 154 -6.49 11.82 -16.60
CA THR A 154 -6.23 11.56 -18.01
C THR A 154 -7.47 11.00 -18.71
N PRO A 155 -7.71 11.37 -19.98
CA PRO A 155 -8.75 10.72 -20.77
C PRO A 155 -8.42 9.22 -20.91
N PRO A 156 -9.42 8.33 -20.86
CA PRO A 156 -9.25 6.88 -20.82
C PRO A 156 -8.91 6.28 -22.18
N SER A 157 -8.87 7.08 -23.25
CA SER A 157 -8.19 6.71 -24.49
C SER A 157 -6.67 6.73 -24.38
N ALA A 158 -6.11 7.48 -23.42
CA ALA A 158 -4.68 7.50 -23.18
C ALA A 158 -4.23 6.29 -22.38
N VAL A 159 -3.05 5.76 -22.70
CA VAL A 159 -2.37 4.76 -21.86
C VAL A 159 -2.16 5.36 -20.47
N ILE A 160 -2.84 4.81 -19.48
CA ILE A 160 -2.71 5.25 -18.09
C ILE A 160 -1.30 4.94 -17.62
N SER A 161 -0.56 5.99 -17.26
CA SER A 161 0.79 5.91 -16.71
C SER A 161 0.94 6.95 -15.61
N ILE A 162 1.22 6.49 -14.40
CA ILE A 162 1.39 7.35 -13.22
C ILE A 162 2.89 7.49 -12.96
N SER A 163 3.45 8.67 -13.25
CA SER A 163 4.88 8.95 -13.09
C SER A 163 5.23 9.47 -11.69
N GLN A 164 4.24 9.95 -10.94
CA GLN A 164 4.37 10.44 -9.57
C GLN A 164 3.26 9.86 -8.69
N PRO A 165 3.55 9.49 -7.43
CA PRO A 165 2.55 8.88 -6.57
C PRO A 165 1.35 9.82 -6.36
N ILE A 166 0.15 9.31 -6.59
CA ILE A 166 -1.08 10.03 -6.29
C ILE A 166 -1.32 9.97 -4.78
N HIS A 167 -1.35 11.15 -4.16
CA HIS A 167 -1.62 11.29 -2.74
C HIS A 167 -3.08 11.69 -2.51
N VAL A 168 -3.84 10.86 -1.80
CA VAL A 168 -5.23 11.18 -1.42
C VAL A 168 -5.21 12.29 -0.36
N PRO A 169 -5.83 13.45 -0.59
CA PRO A 169 -5.81 14.54 0.39
C PRO A 169 -6.54 14.14 1.67
N HIS A 170 -6.00 14.53 2.83
CA HIS A 170 -6.67 14.36 4.11
C HIS A 170 -6.22 15.45 5.08
N ARG A 171 -7.14 16.36 5.45
CA ARG A 171 -6.87 17.59 6.21
C ARG A 171 -5.92 17.41 7.40
N ILE A 172 -6.15 16.41 8.25
CA ILE A 172 -5.32 16.19 9.44
C ILE A 172 -3.96 15.62 9.06
N ILE A 173 -3.89 14.72 8.08
CA ILE A 173 -2.61 14.12 7.65
C ILE A 173 -1.77 15.19 6.96
N ASP A 174 -2.38 16.02 6.13
CA ASP A 174 -1.72 17.11 5.43
C ASP A 174 -1.22 18.18 6.39
N HIS A 175 -1.93 18.42 7.50
CA HIS A 175 -1.43 19.25 8.59
C HIS A 175 -0.22 18.62 9.29
N ILE A 176 -0.35 17.37 9.73
CA ILE A 176 0.71 16.63 10.45
C ILE A 176 1.98 16.53 9.60
N LEU A 177 1.84 16.19 8.33
CA LEU A 177 2.94 16.00 7.37
C LEU A 177 3.28 17.28 6.61
N GLY A 178 2.61 18.40 6.90
CA GLY A 178 2.90 19.69 6.30
C GLY A 178 4.28 20.17 6.72
N LEU A 179 5.00 20.85 5.83
CA LEU A 179 6.28 21.48 6.12
C LEU A 179 6.17 22.98 5.90
N THR A 180 6.73 23.77 6.81
CA THR A 180 6.95 25.21 6.62
C THR A 180 8.08 25.44 5.61
N LYS A 181 8.14 26.66 5.05
CA LYS A 181 9.22 27.03 4.10
C LYS A 181 10.62 26.82 4.67
N LYS A 182 10.80 27.05 5.98
CA LYS A 182 12.08 26.83 6.67
C LYS A 182 12.41 25.35 6.80
N GLU A 183 11.42 24.53 7.17
CA GLU A 183 11.61 23.08 7.32
C GLU A 183 11.87 22.37 5.99
N MET A 184 11.32 22.88 4.88
CA MET A 184 11.62 22.38 3.53
C MET A 184 13.11 22.53 3.13
N GLN A 185 13.86 23.41 3.81
CA GLN A 185 15.30 23.55 3.58
C GLN A 185 16.11 22.43 4.24
N ASP A 186 15.53 21.68 5.19
CA ASP A 186 16.16 20.49 5.77
C ASP A 186 15.86 19.27 4.87
N THR A 187 16.88 18.82 4.14
CA THR A 187 16.78 17.68 3.22
C THR A 187 16.35 16.41 3.94
N GLY A 188 16.88 16.13 5.13
CA GLY A 188 16.57 14.91 5.88
C GLY A 188 15.12 14.90 6.33
N LEU A 189 14.62 16.04 6.79
CA LEU A 189 13.22 16.18 7.19
C LEU A 189 12.28 16.05 5.99
N SER A 190 12.62 16.69 4.87
CA SER A 190 11.83 16.62 3.62
C SER A 190 11.72 15.18 3.12
N LEU A 191 12.82 14.42 3.14
CA LEU A 191 12.84 13.00 2.77
C LEU A 191 12.09 12.12 3.77
N CYS A 192 12.20 12.41 5.07
CA CYS A 192 11.43 11.72 6.10
C CYS A 192 9.92 11.88 5.89
N ILE A 193 9.45 13.10 5.65
CA ILE A 193 8.04 13.37 5.34
C ILE A 193 7.61 12.71 4.03
N ARG A 194 8.45 12.75 2.97
CA ARG A 194 8.20 12.03 1.71
C ARG A 194 8.00 10.53 1.98
N SER A 195 8.82 9.92 2.84
CA SER A 195 8.67 8.51 3.25
C SER A 195 7.31 8.22 3.90
N PHE A 196 6.84 9.09 4.80
CA PHE A 196 5.52 8.93 5.42
C PHE A 196 4.38 9.02 4.41
N ARG A 197 4.45 9.96 3.46
CA ARG A 197 3.47 10.10 2.38
C ARG A 197 3.44 8.87 1.47
N LEU A 198 4.61 8.35 1.09
CA LEU A 198 4.72 7.12 0.30
C LEU A 198 4.12 5.92 1.04
N LYS A 199 4.47 5.71 2.31
CA LYS A 199 3.92 4.61 3.13
C LYS A 199 2.40 4.66 3.25
N ARG A 200 1.83 5.87 3.43
CA ARG A 200 0.38 6.07 3.44
C ARG A 200 -0.25 5.72 2.10
N ALA A 201 0.27 6.30 1.02
CA ALA A 201 -0.24 6.05 -0.33
C ALA A 201 -0.14 4.56 -0.69
N TYR A 202 0.95 3.89 -0.29
CA TYR A 202 1.16 2.47 -0.56
C TYR A 202 0.10 1.61 0.13
N PHE A 203 -0.16 1.83 1.43
CA PHE A 203 -1.20 1.10 2.15
C PHE A 203 -2.60 1.37 1.59
N LEU A 204 -2.91 2.63 1.24
CA LEU A 204 -4.16 3.01 0.58
C LEU A 204 -4.37 2.21 -0.71
N THR A 205 -3.39 2.27 -1.62
CA THR A 205 -3.44 1.57 -2.91
C THR A 205 -3.57 0.06 -2.73
N MET A 206 -2.81 -0.54 -1.81
CA MET A 206 -2.90 -1.98 -1.51
C MET A 206 -4.27 -2.38 -0.97
N ALA A 207 -4.83 -1.62 -0.03
CA ALA A 207 -6.16 -1.90 0.50
C ALA A 207 -7.22 -1.84 -0.60
N LEU A 208 -7.22 -0.78 -1.40
CA LEU A 208 -8.18 -0.60 -2.50
C LEU A 208 -8.07 -1.71 -3.56
N TRP A 209 -6.84 -2.06 -3.96
CA TRP A 209 -6.59 -3.16 -4.87
C TRP A 209 -7.12 -4.49 -4.33
N ASN A 210 -6.87 -4.79 -3.04
CA ASN A 210 -7.35 -6.03 -2.44
C ASN A 210 -8.88 -6.06 -2.25
N ILE A 211 -9.55 -4.92 -2.05
CA ILE A 211 -11.02 -4.84 -2.05
C ILE A 211 -11.56 -5.13 -3.45
N LEU A 212 -10.99 -4.50 -4.49
CA LEU A 212 -11.36 -4.75 -5.89
C LEU A 212 -11.18 -6.22 -6.25
N LEU A 213 -10.02 -6.80 -5.91
CA LEU A 213 -9.75 -8.21 -6.13
C LEU A 213 -10.73 -9.12 -5.37
N SER A 214 -11.13 -8.76 -4.15
CA SER A 214 -12.11 -9.54 -3.37
C SER A 214 -13.48 -9.52 -4.04
N PHE A 215 -13.89 -8.38 -4.59
CA PHE A 215 -15.12 -8.26 -5.38
C PHE A 215 -15.07 -9.13 -6.64
N VAL A 216 -14.00 -9.03 -7.43
CA VAL A 216 -13.84 -9.78 -8.69
C VAL A 216 -13.70 -11.29 -8.42
N SER A 217 -12.89 -11.65 -7.43
CA SER A 217 -12.62 -13.05 -7.07
C SER A 217 -13.79 -13.71 -6.37
N GLY A 218 -14.72 -12.95 -5.78
CA GLY A 218 -15.96 -13.46 -5.18
C GLY A 218 -16.81 -14.30 -6.13
N ASN A 219 -16.52 -14.27 -7.44
CA ASN A 219 -17.15 -15.10 -8.47
C ASN A 219 -16.30 -16.32 -8.90
N ALA A 220 -15.00 -16.38 -8.55
CA ALA A 220 -14.09 -17.52 -8.77
C ALA A 220 -12.81 -17.35 -7.92
N ILE A 221 -12.82 -17.81 -6.66
CA ILE A 221 -11.84 -17.41 -5.63
C ILE A 221 -10.42 -18.00 -5.84
N ALA A 222 -10.21 -18.98 -6.71
CA ALA A 222 -8.96 -19.76 -6.70
C ALA A 222 -7.86 -19.33 -7.68
N SER A 223 -8.16 -18.69 -8.82
CA SER A 223 -7.18 -18.56 -9.93
C SER A 223 -6.46 -17.21 -10.04
N ILE A 224 -6.97 -16.13 -9.43
CA ILE A 224 -6.40 -14.78 -9.60
C ILE A 224 -5.24 -14.51 -8.61
N ILE A 225 -5.18 -15.25 -7.51
CA ILE A 225 -4.15 -15.09 -6.46
C ILE A 225 -2.73 -15.34 -6.99
N ASP A 226 -2.57 -16.17 -8.03
CA ASP A 226 -1.27 -16.41 -8.67
C ASP A 226 -0.89 -15.35 -9.73
N MET A 227 -1.86 -14.66 -10.34
CA MET A 227 -1.59 -13.66 -11.37
C MET A 227 -1.31 -12.26 -10.82
N ALA A 228 -1.89 -11.92 -9.66
CA ALA A 228 -1.82 -10.55 -9.14
C ALA A 228 -0.54 -10.21 -8.37
N ASN A 229 0.46 -11.10 -8.30
CA ASN A 229 1.67 -10.83 -7.51
C ASN A 229 3.01 -11.57 -7.82
N PRO A 230 3.34 -12.02 -9.05
CA PRO A 230 4.68 -12.60 -9.31
C PRO A 230 5.80 -11.58 -9.05
N SER A 231 5.65 -10.35 -9.53
CA SER A 231 6.67 -9.30 -9.42
C SER A 231 6.89 -8.82 -7.98
N PHE A 232 5.85 -8.86 -7.15
CA PHE A 232 5.91 -8.40 -5.77
C PHE A 232 6.40 -9.48 -4.80
N ARG A 233 6.08 -10.76 -5.04
CA ARG A 233 6.66 -11.88 -4.28
C ARG A 233 8.17 -12.04 -4.51
N LEU A 234 8.68 -11.65 -5.68
CA LEU A 234 10.07 -11.88 -6.06
C LEU A 234 11.08 -10.87 -5.47
N GLN A 235 10.67 -9.68 -5.03
CA GLN A 235 11.61 -8.68 -4.46
C GLN A 235 11.63 -8.59 -2.93
N TYR A 236 10.58 -9.04 -2.25
CA TYR A 236 10.58 -9.21 -0.79
C TYR A 236 10.55 -10.70 -0.45
N GLY A 237 11.54 -11.44 -0.96
CA GLY A 237 11.92 -12.68 -0.32
C GLY A 237 12.39 -12.34 1.10
N GLU A 238 11.76 -12.94 2.11
CA GLU A 238 12.13 -12.88 3.54
C GLU A 238 13.63 -13.10 3.84
N GLN A 239 14.43 -13.52 2.85
CA GLN A 239 15.87 -13.75 2.98
C GLN A 239 16.74 -12.49 2.83
N GLU A 240 16.40 -11.49 2.02
CA GLU A 240 17.30 -10.34 1.79
C GLU A 240 17.18 -9.27 2.89
N GLU A 241 15.98 -9.03 3.43
CA GLU A 241 15.84 -8.22 4.65
C GLU A 241 16.42 -8.94 5.89
N TYR A 242 16.67 -10.25 5.85
CA TYR A 242 17.42 -10.92 6.92
C TYR A 242 18.94 -10.74 6.78
N ALA A 243 19.44 -10.51 5.56
CA ALA A 243 20.87 -10.39 5.26
C ALA A 243 21.38 -8.95 5.34
N THR A 244 20.68 -7.99 4.74
CA THR A 244 21.08 -6.57 4.71
C THR A 244 20.90 -5.92 6.09
N THR A 245 19.84 -6.31 6.81
CA THR A 245 19.59 -5.93 8.21
C THR A 245 20.51 -6.66 9.19
N LYS A 246 21.26 -7.68 8.76
CA LYS A 246 22.30 -8.28 9.60
C LYS A 246 23.52 -7.37 9.71
N ASN A 247 23.92 -6.69 8.64
CA ASN A 247 25.11 -5.84 8.69
C ASN A 247 24.82 -4.41 9.20
N VAL A 248 23.70 -3.82 8.79
CA VAL A 248 23.24 -2.51 9.33
C VAL A 248 22.64 -2.66 10.73
N GLY A 249 21.92 -3.76 10.99
CA GLY A 249 21.36 -4.09 12.29
C GLY A 249 22.38 -4.54 13.33
N VAL A 250 23.53 -5.09 12.94
CA VAL A 250 24.62 -5.38 13.90
C VAL A 250 25.26 -4.08 14.43
N ARG A 251 25.45 -3.06 13.58
CA ARG A 251 25.92 -1.73 14.03
C ARG A 251 24.90 -1.03 14.91
N THR A 252 23.64 -0.96 14.50
CA THR A 252 22.57 -0.32 15.32
C THR A 252 22.26 -1.10 16.61
N ARG A 253 22.30 -2.44 16.61
CA ARG A 253 22.18 -3.22 17.86
C ARG A 253 23.39 -3.06 18.77
N HIS A 254 24.59 -2.92 18.22
CA HIS A 254 25.78 -2.64 19.02
C HIS A 254 25.65 -1.28 19.72
N ASP A 255 25.19 -0.25 19.00
CA ASP A 255 25.01 1.09 19.54
C ASP A 255 23.85 1.16 20.53
N GLN A 256 22.72 0.50 20.26
CA GLN A 256 21.61 0.38 21.20
C GLN A 256 21.99 -0.42 22.46
N SER A 257 22.74 -1.51 22.30
CA SER A 257 23.27 -2.31 23.40
C SER A 257 24.28 -1.54 24.25
N LYS A 258 25.10 -0.68 23.62
CA LYS A 258 26.03 0.22 24.31
C LYS A 258 25.25 1.27 25.12
N MET A 259 24.26 1.92 24.52
CA MET A 259 23.38 2.87 25.21
C MET A 259 22.61 2.22 26.38
N PHE A 260 22.05 1.03 26.18
CA PHE A 260 21.30 0.33 27.23
C PHE A 260 22.20 -0.09 28.41
N LYS A 261 23.46 -0.45 28.13
CA LYS A 261 24.49 -0.70 29.17
C LYS A 261 24.87 0.56 29.96
N GLU A 262 24.93 1.71 29.30
CA GLU A 262 25.25 2.99 29.94
C GLU A 262 24.12 3.47 30.86
N VAL A 263 22.86 3.21 30.49
CA VAL A 263 21.68 3.62 31.27
C VAL A 263 21.39 2.66 32.44
N MET A 264 21.45 1.34 32.22
CA MET A 264 21.01 0.34 33.23
C MET A 264 22.13 -0.17 34.14
N GLY A 265 23.38 0.20 33.86
CA GLY A 265 24.54 -0.37 34.53
C GLY A 265 24.91 -1.78 34.01
N LYS A 266 26.19 -2.13 34.16
CA LYS A 266 26.78 -3.35 33.56
C LYS A 266 26.19 -4.65 34.10
N THR A 267 25.79 -4.66 35.37
CA THR A 267 25.32 -5.86 36.10
C THR A 267 23.88 -6.23 35.69
N GLU A 268 22.98 -5.25 35.70
CA GLU A 268 21.56 -5.41 35.32
C GLU A 268 21.41 -5.84 33.86
N TYR A 269 22.19 -5.21 32.97
CA TYR A 269 22.22 -5.56 31.55
C TYR A 269 22.65 -7.02 31.31
N ARG A 270 23.63 -7.54 32.08
CA ARG A 270 24.09 -8.94 31.93
C ARG A 270 23.01 -9.93 32.32
N ARG A 271 22.26 -9.66 33.40
CA ARG A 271 21.17 -10.51 33.87
C ARG A 271 20.04 -10.58 32.83
N ILE A 272 19.51 -9.42 32.40
CA ILE A 272 18.42 -9.34 31.42
C ILE A 272 18.83 -10.00 30.08
N LYS A 273 20.07 -9.80 29.64
CA LYS A 273 20.57 -10.43 28.41
C LYS A 273 20.66 -11.95 28.54
N SER A 274 21.03 -12.48 29.70
CA SER A 274 21.10 -13.92 29.97
C SER A 274 19.71 -14.55 29.85
N ASP A 275 18.74 -13.99 30.57
CA ASP A 275 17.36 -14.49 30.64
C ASP A 275 16.70 -14.47 29.24
N TYR A 276 16.87 -13.38 28.49
CA TYR A 276 16.36 -13.27 27.12
C TYR A 276 17.01 -14.26 26.15
N THR A 277 18.32 -14.52 26.30
CA THR A 277 19.04 -15.47 25.44
C THR A 277 18.62 -16.91 25.71
N GLN A 278 18.28 -17.24 26.96
CA GLN A 278 17.80 -18.56 27.35
C GLN A 278 16.39 -18.82 26.79
N LEU A 279 15.44 -17.91 27.01
CA LEU A 279 14.08 -17.97 26.47
C LEU A 279 14.05 -18.11 24.94
N ARG A 280 14.89 -17.34 24.24
CA ARG A 280 14.98 -17.39 22.78
C ARG A 280 15.57 -18.69 22.25
N LYS A 281 16.56 -19.28 22.94
CA LYS A 281 17.14 -20.58 22.55
C LYS A 281 16.13 -21.71 22.69
N GLU A 282 15.23 -21.65 23.67
CA GLU A 282 14.18 -22.64 23.88
C GLU A 282 13.07 -22.53 22.83
N GLN A 283 12.59 -21.32 22.52
CA GLN A 283 11.58 -21.10 21.46
C GLN A 283 12.08 -21.43 20.05
N VAL A 284 13.30 -21.02 19.69
CA VAL A 284 13.83 -21.18 18.33
C VAL A 284 14.18 -22.64 18.02
N ARG A 285 14.64 -23.43 19.01
CA ARG A 285 14.95 -24.86 18.79
C ARG A 285 13.70 -25.71 18.51
N ALA A 286 12.56 -25.37 19.12
CA ALA A 286 11.33 -26.12 18.93
C ALA A 286 10.67 -25.85 17.56
N CYS A 287 10.75 -24.61 17.05
CA CYS A 287 10.12 -24.21 15.79
C CYS A 287 10.98 -24.54 14.55
N TRP A 288 12.30 -24.33 14.58
CA TRP A 288 13.13 -24.42 13.37
C TRP A 288 13.26 -25.86 12.83
N ARG A 289 13.51 -26.85 13.69
CA ARG A 289 13.90 -28.19 13.21
C ARG A 289 12.72 -28.97 12.63
N LYS A 290 11.54 -28.87 13.25
CA LYS A 290 10.32 -29.49 12.74
C LYS A 290 9.86 -28.83 11.45
N CYS A 291 9.77 -27.49 11.42
CA CYS A 291 9.32 -26.78 10.22
C CYS A 291 10.27 -26.97 9.04
N GLN A 292 11.59 -26.98 9.24
CA GLN A 292 12.54 -27.22 8.16
C GLN A 292 12.50 -28.66 7.62
N THR A 293 12.27 -29.65 8.49
CA THR A 293 12.12 -31.05 8.06
C THR A 293 10.81 -31.27 7.30
N GLU A 294 9.74 -30.59 7.73
CA GLU A 294 8.43 -30.65 7.10
C GLU A 294 8.43 -29.94 5.74
N ASP A 295 8.98 -28.72 5.64
CA ASP A 295 9.11 -27.97 4.38
C ASP A 295 9.98 -28.73 3.35
N TRP A 296 11.03 -29.40 3.81
CA TRP A 296 11.89 -30.21 2.95
C TRP A 296 11.15 -31.33 2.23
N LYS A 297 10.19 -31.97 2.90
CA LYS A 297 9.44 -33.13 2.38
C LYS A 297 8.09 -32.75 1.78
N ASN A 298 7.40 -31.78 2.38
CA ASN A 298 5.98 -31.50 2.21
C ASN A 298 5.69 -30.00 2.00
N GLY A 299 6.71 -29.18 1.70
CA GLY A 299 6.53 -27.76 1.41
C GLY A 299 5.40 -27.52 0.40
N ILE A 300 4.62 -26.46 0.63
CA ILE A 300 3.49 -26.06 -0.23
C ILE A 300 3.89 -24.73 -0.88
N PRO A 301 3.79 -24.58 -2.22
CA PRO A 301 3.09 -25.46 -3.17
C PRO A 301 3.85 -26.71 -3.63
N ARG A 302 5.15 -26.81 -3.35
CA ARG A 302 5.97 -27.98 -3.70
C ARG A 302 7.09 -28.19 -2.69
N PRO A 303 7.51 -29.44 -2.43
CA PRO A 303 8.58 -29.74 -1.47
C PRO A 303 9.88 -29.02 -1.80
N HIS A 304 10.54 -28.47 -0.78
CA HIS A 304 11.75 -27.66 -0.95
C HIS A 304 12.87 -28.41 -1.71
N ARG A 305 12.98 -29.74 -1.50
CA ARG A 305 13.98 -30.58 -2.18
C ARG A 305 13.90 -30.52 -3.72
N VAL A 306 12.72 -30.20 -4.27
CA VAL A 306 12.50 -30.07 -5.72
C VAL A 306 13.07 -28.76 -6.25
N VAL A 307 13.09 -27.71 -5.42
CA VAL A 307 13.58 -26.37 -5.79
C VAL A 307 15.10 -26.26 -5.60
N CYS A 308 15.63 -26.91 -4.56
CA CYS A 308 17.04 -26.80 -4.19
C CYS A 308 17.94 -27.83 -4.93
N GLY A 309 17.36 -28.73 -5.72
CA GLY A 309 18.09 -29.65 -6.60
C GLY A 309 18.36 -29.00 -7.97
N LYS A 310 19.63 -28.73 -8.29
CA LYS A 310 20.05 -28.13 -9.57
C LYS A 310 19.69 -29.04 -10.75
N THR A 311 18.77 -28.60 -11.61
CA THR A 311 18.71 -29.03 -13.01
C THR A 311 19.32 -27.94 -13.89
N SER A 312 20.26 -28.36 -14.72
CA SER A 312 21.02 -27.58 -15.68
C SER A 312 20.13 -26.83 -16.69
N LEU A 313 20.64 -25.65 -17.06
CA LEU A 313 20.13 -24.67 -18.01
C LEU A 313 19.87 -25.28 -19.40
N GLU A 314 18.80 -24.82 -20.08
CA GLU A 314 18.79 -24.47 -21.51
C GLU A 314 17.49 -23.71 -21.88
N ASP A 315 17.67 -22.78 -22.83
CA ASP A 315 16.72 -22.08 -23.71
C ASP A 315 15.76 -21.00 -23.18
N GLU A 316 15.40 -19.96 -23.94
CA GLU A 316 16.02 -19.12 -24.97
C GLU A 316 15.05 -17.91 -25.11
N SER A 317 15.58 -16.78 -25.60
CA SER A 317 14.93 -15.47 -25.68
C SER A 317 14.24 -15.27 -27.03
N GLU A 318 13.13 -14.50 -27.09
CA GLU A 318 12.95 -13.50 -28.16
C GLU A 318 11.84 -12.48 -27.83
N ALA A 319 12.12 -11.20 -28.17
CA ALA A 319 11.28 -10.04 -27.92
C ALA A 319 10.98 -9.32 -29.26
N ALA A 320 9.77 -8.76 -29.40
CA ALA A 320 9.37 -7.95 -30.56
C ALA A 320 9.00 -6.52 -30.15
N ALA A 321 9.38 -5.55 -30.99
CA ALA A 321 9.21 -4.10 -30.78
C ALA A 321 7.96 -3.53 -31.51
N PRO A 322 7.35 -2.42 -31.03
CA PRO A 322 6.25 -1.76 -31.73
C PRO A 322 6.62 -0.45 -32.46
N THR A 323 5.95 -0.24 -33.59
CA THR A 323 6.06 0.92 -34.51
C THR A 323 5.16 2.08 -34.09
N LYS A 324 5.62 3.32 -34.27
CA LYS A 324 4.91 4.58 -33.95
C LYS A 324 4.08 5.09 -35.15
N LEU A 325 2.89 5.63 -34.87
CA LEU A 325 2.08 6.44 -35.79
C LEU A 325 1.92 7.87 -35.23
N THR A 326 1.90 8.84 -36.14
CA THR A 326 1.96 10.30 -35.92
C THR A 326 0.58 10.92 -35.73
N ASP A 327 0.53 11.91 -34.83
CA ASP A 327 -0.66 12.66 -34.38
C ASP A 327 -1.07 13.77 -35.37
N ALA A 328 -2.38 13.89 -35.61
CA ALA A 328 -3.01 15.01 -36.29
C ALA A 328 -3.87 15.78 -35.29
N THR A 329 -3.65 17.09 -35.18
CA THR A 329 -4.34 18.00 -34.26
C THR A 329 -5.82 18.17 -34.63
N GLN A 330 -6.71 17.73 -33.74
CA GLN A 330 -8.16 17.80 -33.85
C GLN A 330 -8.70 18.91 -32.92
N GLU A 331 -9.61 19.75 -33.42
CA GLU A 331 -10.25 20.83 -32.65
C GLU A 331 -11.24 20.24 -31.63
N ASP A 332 -11.11 20.63 -30.35
CA ASP A 332 -11.87 20.07 -29.24
C ASP A 332 -13.26 20.73 -29.10
N CYS A 333 -14.30 20.06 -29.62
CA CYS A 333 -15.71 20.49 -29.49
C CYS A 333 -16.31 20.24 -28.08
N ILE A 334 -15.55 19.71 -27.13
CA ILE A 334 -16.02 19.37 -25.78
C ILE A 334 -15.53 20.45 -24.80
N PRO A 335 -16.43 21.20 -24.11
CA PRO A 335 -16.02 22.24 -23.16
C PRO A 335 -15.20 21.64 -22.01
N GLN A 336 -14.29 22.40 -21.40
CA GLN A 336 -13.52 21.95 -20.23
C GLN A 336 -14.45 21.73 -19.01
N PRO A 337 -14.15 20.79 -18.10
CA PRO A 337 -14.93 20.62 -16.87
C PRO A 337 -14.76 21.83 -15.94
N ASP A 338 -15.78 22.09 -15.12
CA ASP A 338 -15.72 23.16 -14.11
C ASP A 338 -14.54 22.96 -13.13
N PRO A 339 -13.95 24.06 -12.59
CA PRO A 339 -12.88 23.96 -11.62
C PRO A 339 -13.23 23.05 -10.42
N GLY A 340 -12.45 22.00 -10.20
CA GLY A 340 -12.63 21.04 -9.10
C GLY A 340 -13.56 19.86 -9.42
N PHE A 341 -14.23 19.86 -10.57
CA PHE A 341 -14.99 18.71 -11.03
C PHE A 341 -14.08 17.71 -11.76
N LYS A 342 -13.95 16.51 -11.20
CA LYS A 342 -13.28 15.38 -11.87
C LYS A 342 -14.31 14.56 -12.63
N ARG A 343 -14.17 14.49 -13.96
CA ARG A 343 -15.00 13.62 -14.82
C ARG A 343 -14.78 12.16 -14.44
N SER A 344 -15.84 11.35 -14.49
CA SER A 344 -15.70 9.91 -14.27
C SER A 344 -14.94 9.25 -15.44
N PRO A 345 -14.26 8.11 -15.22
CA PRO A 345 -13.64 7.37 -16.31
C PRO A 345 -14.63 6.96 -17.40
N ALA A 346 -15.86 6.60 -17.03
CA ALA A 346 -16.92 6.27 -17.99
C ALA A 346 -17.27 7.47 -18.89
N LEU A 347 -17.42 8.66 -18.31
CA LEU A 347 -17.68 9.89 -19.07
C LEU A 347 -16.51 10.21 -19.99
N LEU A 348 -15.28 10.18 -19.47
CA LEU A 348 -14.11 10.45 -20.29
C LEU A 348 -13.96 9.41 -21.44
N HIS A 349 -14.43 8.17 -21.24
CA HIS A 349 -14.40 7.11 -22.25
C HIS A 349 -15.43 7.40 -23.34
N GLN A 350 -16.64 7.77 -22.95
CA GLN A 350 -17.65 8.25 -23.88
C GLN A 350 -17.17 9.46 -24.69
N LEU A 351 -16.51 10.43 -24.05
CA LEU A 351 -15.91 11.58 -24.73
C LEU A 351 -14.83 11.14 -25.73
N SER A 352 -14.01 10.14 -25.39
CA SER A 352 -13.00 9.63 -26.32
C SER A 352 -13.60 8.91 -27.53
N PHE A 353 -14.74 8.23 -27.37
CA PHE A 353 -15.47 7.61 -28.48
C PHE A 353 -16.05 8.66 -29.42
N LEU A 354 -16.55 9.77 -28.87
CA LEU A 354 -17.07 10.91 -29.65
C LEU A 354 -15.98 11.61 -30.49
N GLN A 355 -14.71 11.50 -30.09
CA GLN A 355 -13.57 12.08 -30.81
C GLN A 355 -13.04 11.16 -31.93
N GLN A 356 -13.43 9.89 -32.01
CA GLN A 356 -12.95 8.95 -33.03
C GLN A 356 -13.79 9.00 -34.33
N PRO A 357 -13.16 9.05 -35.52
CA PRO A 357 -13.88 8.98 -36.79
C PRO A 357 -14.39 7.55 -37.09
N PRO A 358 -15.54 7.39 -37.76
CA PRO A 358 -16.44 8.46 -38.21
C PRO A 358 -17.19 9.04 -37.00
N TYR A 359 -17.19 10.37 -36.87
CA TYR A 359 -17.89 11.07 -35.80
C TYR A 359 -19.32 10.57 -35.75
N VAL A 360 -19.65 9.82 -34.71
CA VAL A 360 -20.98 9.21 -34.59
C VAL A 360 -21.91 10.29 -34.05
N ASP A 361 -22.62 10.96 -34.95
CA ASP A 361 -23.71 11.86 -34.56
C ASP A 361 -24.83 10.99 -33.95
N TYR A 362 -24.99 11.06 -32.63
CA TYR A 362 -26.16 10.51 -31.98
C TYR A 362 -27.34 11.46 -32.25
N THR A 363 -28.25 11.05 -33.13
CA THR A 363 -29.56 11.70 -33.24
C THR A 363 -30.46 11.18 -32.13
N VAL A 364 -30.94 12.07 -31.27
CA VAL A 364 -32.06 11.75 -30.39
C VAL A 364 -33.29 11.65 -31.30
N SER A 365 -33.85 10.46 -31.41
CA SER A 365 -35.12 10.25 -32.10
C SER A 365 -36.24 10.48 -31.10
N ASP A 366 -37.15 11.41 -31.42
CA ASP A 366 -38.34 11.73 -30.60
C ASP A 366 -39.31 10.55 -30.44
#